data_AF-A0A1A0VQL5-F1
#
_entry.id   AF-A0A1A0VQL5-F1
#
_cell.length_a   1.000
_cell.length_b   1.000
_cell.length_c   1.000
_cell.angle_alpha   90.00
_cell.angle_beta   90.00
_cell.angle_gamma   90.00
#
_symmetry.space_group_name_H-M   'P 1'
#
loop_
_entity.id
_entity.type
_entity.pdbx_description
1 polymer ?
#
loop_
_entity_poly.entity_id
_entity_poly.type
_entity_poly.pdbx_seq_one_letter_code
_entity_poly.pdbx_strand_id
1 'polypeptide(L)'
;MLGGLINRGIGLHEGAIAALETDNPFSAFTLIRSLAENAASLLYAVEHPTKIERILGLDGSRAMAIGKITSYANRSERFGAFQLVYSQLSEYAHPLSKSITASASMDDEKFRWWGTPAFRPGNDFLMACVWLIELAGANADLIVDFANVQGW
;
A
#
# COMPACT_ATOMS: atom_id res chain seq x y z
N MET A 1 -15.23 -1.00 -13.86
CA MET A 1 -13.82 -1.24 -13.50
C MET A 1 -13.25 -0.11 -12.64
N LEU A 2 -13.24 1.14 -13.11
CA LEU A 2 -12.73 2.29 -12.32
C LEU A 2 -13.43 2.45 -10.96
N GLY A 3 -14.77 2.36 -10.91
CA GLY A 3 -15.50 2.40 -9.63
C GLY A 3 -15.09 1.30 -8.64
N GLY A 4 -14.64 0.13 -9.13
CA GLY A 4 -14.12 -0.94 -8.28
C GLY A 4 -12.74 -0.61 -7.69
N LEU A 5 -11.85 0.01 -8.48
CA LEU A 5 -10.54 0.48 -8.02
C LEU A 5 -10.66 1.67 -7.05
N ILE A 6 -11.63 2.55 -7.28
CA ILE A 6 -11.97 3.65 -6.36
C ILE A 6 -12.46 3.08 -5.03
N ASN A 7 -13.49 2.23 -5.04
CA ASN A 7 -14.04 1.66 -3.81
C ASN A 7 -13.00 0.83 -3.05
N ARG A 8 -12.13 0.10 -3.77
CA ARG A 8 -10.99 -0.60 -3.18
C ARG A 8 -10.02 0.37 -2.50
N GLY A 9 -9.67 1.48 -3.16
CA GLY A 9 -8.81 2.52 -2.59
C GLY A 9 -9.41 3.14 -1.33
N ILE A 10 -10.68 3.51 -1.35
CA ILE A 10 -11.41 4.07 -0.19
C ILE A 10 -11.40 3.08 0.97
N GLY A 11 -11.80 1.82 0.73
CA GLY A 11 -11.86 0.82 1.80
C GLY A 11 -10.50 0.49 2.41
N LEU A 12 -9.43 0.49 1.59
CA LEU A 12 -8.06 0.30 2.09
C LEU A 12 -7.58 1.50 2.91
N HIS A 13 -7.92 2.72 2.49
CA HIS A 13 -7.58 3.95 3.21
C HIS A 13 -8.30 4.03 4.56
N GLU A 14 -9.63 3.88 4.57
CA GLU A 14 -10.44 3.89 5.80
C GLU A 14 -10.03 2.77 6.75
N GLY A 15 -9.78 1.57 6.22
CA GLY A 15 -9.29 0.44 7.02
C GLY A 15 -7.92 0.72 7.64
N ALA A 16 -7.02 1.37 6.90
CA ALA A 16 -5.72 1.76 7.44
C ALA A 16 -5.85 2.81 8.55
N ILE A 17 -6.76 3.78 8.43
CA ILE A 17 -7.07 4.74 9.50
C ILE A 17 -7.55 4.00 10.75
N ALA A 18 -8.54 3.12 10.62
CA ALA A 18 -9.05 2.37 11.77
C ALA A 18 -7.96 1.50 12.45
N ALA A 19 -7.04 0.94 11.67
CA ALA A 19 -5.90 0.20 12.21
C ALA A 19 -4.89 1.10 12.94
N LEU A 20 -4.67 2.33 12.45
CA LEU A 20 -3.83 3.32 13.13
C LEU A 20 -4.48 3.78 14.44
N GLU A 21 -5.79 4.06 14.44
CA GLU A 21 -6.55 4.48 15.63
C GLU A 21 -6.54 3.42 16.74
N THR A 22 -6.37 2.15 16.38
CA THR A 22 -6.29 1.02 17.31
C THR A 22 -4.86 0.57 17.61
N ASP A 23 -3.86 1.40 17.25
CA ASP A 23 -2.43 1.16 17.50
C ASP A 23 -1.93 -0.19 16.93
N ASN A 24 -2.49 -0.64 15.80
CA ASN A 24 -2.19 -1.94 15.21
C ASN A 24 -1.28 -1.81 13.99
N PRO A 25 0.06 -1.91 14.15
CA PRO A 25 1.00 -1.74 13.04
C PRO A 25 0.85 -2.84 11.98
N PHE A 26 0.49 -4.06 12.37
CA PHE A 26 0.37 -5.18 11.44
C PHE A 26 -0.75 -4.95 10.43
N SER A 27 -1.92 -4.57 10.93
CA SER A 27 -3.06 -4.23 10.06
C SER A 27 -2.79 -2.95 9.29
N ALA A 28 -2.28 -1.90 9.94
CA ALA A 28 -2.02 -0.61 9.29
C ALA A 28 -1.06 -0.77 8.11
N PHE A 29 0.15 -1.31 8.33
CA PHE A 29 1.13 -1.44 7.26
C PHE A 29 0.71 -2.43 6.15
N THR A 30 -0.04 -3.48 6.49
CA THR A 30 -0.59 -4.40 5.48
C THR A 30 -1.61 -3.70 4.58
N LEU A 31 -2.50 -2.90 5.16
CA LEU A 31 -3.51 -2.17 4.40
C LEU A 31 -2.90 -1.04 3.55
N ILE A 32 -1.94 -0.29 4.12
CA ILE A 32 -1.19 0.74 3.39
C ILE A 32 -0.41 0.11 2.23
N ARG A 33 0.20 -1.07 2.43
CA ARG A 33 0.83 -1.82 1.33
C ARG A 33 -0.16 -2.18 0.24
N SER A 34 -1.33 -2.70 0.58
CA SER A 34 -2.36 -2.99 -0.42
C SER A 34 -2.87 -1.74 -1.13
N LEU A 35 -2.85 -0.57 -0.46
CA LEU A 35 -3.15 0.72 -1.08
C LEU A 35 -2.06 1.13 -2.10
N ALA A 36 -0.79 0.84 -1.80
CA ALA A 36 0.31 1.00 -2.75
C ALA A 36 0.18 0.07 -3.96
N GLU A 37 -0.25 -1.17 -3.76
CA GLU A 37 -0.56 -2.13 -4.84
C GLU A 37 -1.72 -1.67 -5.72
N ASN A 38 -2.73 -1.01 -5.13
CA ASN A 38 -3.82 -0.37 -5.87
C ASN A 38 -3.29 0.78 -6.75
N ALA A 39 -2.45 1.65 -6.18
CA ALA A 39 -1.80 2.74 -6.91
C ALA A 39 -0.95 2.22 -8.08
N ALA A 40 -0.14 1.18 -7.85
CA ALA A 40 0.67 0.55 -8.91
C ALA A 40 -0.19 -0.06 -10.03
N SER A 41 -1.36 -0.61 -9.67
CA SER A 41 -2.31 -1.15 -10.65
C SER A 41 -2.95 -0.06 -11.50
N LEU A 42 -3.31 1.07 -10.89
CA LEU A 42 -3.80 2.25 -11.60
C LEU A 42 -2.73 2.84 -12.53
N LEU A 43 -1.49 3.00 -12.05
CA LEU A 43 -0.37 3.45 -12.87
C LEU A 43 -0.17 2.57 -14.11
N TYR A 44 -0.16 1.25 -13.91
CA TYR A 44 -0.03 0.31 -15.02
C TYR A 44 -1.20 0.45 -16.00
N ALA A 45 -2.42 0.66 -15.50
CA ALA A 45 -3.62 0.83 -16.33
C ALA A 45 -3.64 2.15 -17.10
N VAL A 46 -3.16 3.25 -16.52
CA VAL A 46 -2.99 4.55 -17.20
C VAL A 46 -2.06 4.41 -18.39
N GLU A 47 -0.94 3.71 -18.22
CA GLU A 47 0.08 3.56 -19.27
C GLU A 47 -0.24 2.42 -20.25
N HIS A 48 -1.16 1.52 -19.88
CA HIS A 48 -1.62 0.40 -20.71
C HIS A 48 -3.15 0.23 -20.64
N PRO A 49 -3.93 1.20 -21.16
CA PRO A 49 -5.38 1.21 -20.97
C PRO A 49 -6.09 -0.03 -21.52
N THR A 50 -5.56 -0.63 -22.59
CA THR A 50 -6.10 -1.86 -23.20
C THR A 50 -5.84 -3.13 -22.39
N LYS A 51 -5.03 -3.07 -21.33
CA LYS A 51 -4.68 -4.23 -20.49
C LYS A 51 -5.46 -4.30 -19.18
N ILE A 52 -6.37 -3.37 -18.91
CA ILE A 52 -7.12 -3.32 -17.64
C ILE A 52 -7.85 -4.63 -17.34
N GLU A 53 -8.48 -5.25 -18.34
CA GLU A 53 -9.19 -6.52 -18.16
C GLU A 53 -8.22 -7.64 -17.78
N ARG A 54 -7.04 -7.69 -18.41
CA ARG A 54 -5.99 -8.65 -18.07
C ARG A 54 -5.40 -8.44 -16.68
N ILE A 55 -5.24 -7.18 -16.25
CA ILE A 55 -4.79 -6.87 -14.87
C ILE A 55 -5.75 -7.51 -13.87
N LEU A 56 -7.05 -7.36 -14.12
CA LEU A 56 -8.12 -7.80 -13.25
C LEU A 56 -8.56 -9.27 -13.47
N GLY A 57 -8.05 -9.93 -14.52
CA GLY A 57 -8.47 -11.29 -14.90
C GLY A 57 -9.90 -11.37 -15.44
N LEU A 58 -10.40 -10.29 -16.03
CA LEU A 58 -11.77 -10.18 -16.56
C LEU A 58 -11.87 -10.61 -18.03
N ASP A 59 -10.73 -10.74 -18.74
CA ASP A 59 -10.65 -11.20 -20.13
C ASP A 59 -10.66 -12.73 -20.29
N GLY A 60 -10.96 -13.47 -19.22
CA GLY A 60 -10.89 -14.94 -19.18
C GLY A 60 -9.47 -15.49 -19.02
N SER A 61 -8.44 -14.62 -18.98
CA SER A 61 -7.06 -15.01 -18.66
C SER A 61 -6.79 -14.92 -17.16
N ARG A 62 -5.70 -15.53 -16.70
CA ARG A 62 -5.26 -15.39 -15.31
C ARG A 62 -4.84 -13.93 -15.06
N ALA A 63 -5.41 -13.33 -14.02
CA ALA A 63 -5.05 -11.99 -13.55
C ALA A 63 -3.52 -11.83 -13.43
N MET A 64 -3.03 -10.64 -13.76
CA MET A 64 -1.60 -10.35 -13.66
C MET A 64 -1.11 -10.52 -12.22
N ALA A 65 0.00 -11.23 -12.05
CA ALA A 65 0.63 -11.37 -10.74
C ALA A 65 1.00 -9.98 -10.19
N ILE A 66 0.62 -9.70 -8.95
CA ILE A 66 0.84 -8.38 -8.33
C ILE A 66 2.33 -8.00 -8.31
N GLY A 67 3.22 -8.98 -8.12
CA GLY A 67 4.67 -8.78 -8.18
C GLY A 67 5.15 -8.22 -9.53
N LYS A 68 4.46 -8.53 -10.64
CA LYS A 68 4.78 -7.95 -11.96
C LYS A 68 4.36 -6.48 -12.05
N ILE A 69 3.24 -6.13 -11.44
CA ILE A 69 2.70 -4.76 -11.40
C ILE A 69 3.57 -3.88 -10.49
N THR A 70 3.93 -4.35 -9.30
CA THR A 70 4.82 -3.60 -8.40
C THR A 70 6.24 -3.50 -8.94
N SER A 71 6.75 -4.54 -9.62
CA SER A 71 8.03 -4.46 -10.34
C SER A 71 8.01 -3.47 -11.51
N TYR A 72 6.84 -3.20 -12.08
CA TYR A 72 6.67 -2.14 -13.07
C TYR A 72 6.73 -0.77 -12.40
N ALA A 73 5.95 -0.56 -11.35
CA ALA A 73 5.95 0.67 -10.56
C ALA A 73 7.33 1.04 -10.00
N ASN A 74 8.12 0.07 -9.54
CA ASN A 74 9.51 0.26 -9.10
C ASN A 74 10.43 0.90 -10.15
N ARG A 75 10.10 0.76 -11.44
CA ARG A 75 10.90 1.25 -12.57
C ARG A 75 10.27 2.47 -13.24
N SER A 76 9.09 2.91 -12.79
CA SER A 76 8.41 4.07 -13.37
C SER A 76 9.02 5.35 -12.81
N GLU A 77 9.41 6.26 -13.71
CA GLU A 77 9.89 7.61 -13.33
C GLU A 77 8.79 8.41 -12.62
N ARG A 78 7.52 8.10 -12.89
CA ARG A 78 6.37 8.73 -12.27
C ARG A 78 6.24 8.38 -10.78
N PHE A 79 6.82 7.25 -10.37
CA PHE A 79 6.77 6.67 -9.03
C PHE A 79 8.19 6.49 -8.46
N GLY A 80 9.03 7.54 -8.55
CA GLY A 80 10.45 7.47 -8.21
C GLY A 80 10.78 6.97 -6.79
N ALA A 81 9.89 7.15 -5.81
CA ALA A 81 10.08 6.65 -4.43
C ALA A 81 9.36 5.32 -4.15
N PHE A 82 8.61 4.76 -5.09
CA PHE A 82 7.71 3.62 -4.84
C PHE A 82 8.45 2.39 -4.33
N GLN A 83 9.62 2.07 -4.90
CA GLN A 83 10.41 0.92 -4.45
C GLN A 83 10.79 1.04 -2.97
N LEU A 84 11.23 2.24 -2.55
CA LEU A 84 11.60 2.48 -1.15
C LEU A 84 10.39 2.30 -0.24
N VAL A 85 9.28 2.98 -0.54
CA VAL A 85 8.04 2.91 0.24
C VAL A 85 7.53 1.47 0.32
N TYR A 86 7.39 0.80 -0.81
CA TYR A 86 6.85 -0.56 -0.88
C TYR A 86 7.73 -1.57 -0.14
N SER A 87 9.06 -1.38 -0.17
CA SER A 87 9.99 -2.24 0.58
C SER A 87 9.81 -2.07 2.10
N GLN A 88 9.73 -0.84 2.59
CA GLN A 88 9.47 -0.55 4.01
C GLN A 88 8.12 -1.11 4.48
N LEU A 89 7.06 -0.95 3.69
CA LEU A 89 5.75 -1.51 4.01
C LEU A 89 5.78 -3.04 4.06
N SER A 90 6.57 -3.66 3.17
CA SER A 90 6.73 -5.12 3.12
C SER A 90 7.46 -5.69 4.34
N GLU A 91 8.33 -4.92 5.01
CA GLU A 91 9.01 -5.34 6.25
C GLU A 91 8.03 -5.62 7.40
N TYR A 92 6.87 -4.96 7.42
CA TYR A 92 5.81 -5.17 8.41
C TYR A 92 4.76 -6.19 7.97
N ALA A 93 4.48 -6.27 6.66
CA ALA A 93 3.45 -7.15 6.11
C ALA A 93 3.91 -8.63 5.97
N HIS A 94 5.21 -8.89 6.05
CA HIS A 94 5.79 -10.24 6.01
C HIS A 94 6.37 -10.61 7.37
N PRO A 95 6.46 -11.91 7.75
CA PRO A 95 7.05 -12.36 9.02
C PRO A 95 8.59 -12.23 9.00
N LEU A 96 9.08 -10.99 8.91
CA LEU A 96 10.48 -10.59 8.93
C LEU A 96 10.83 -9.96 10.29
N SER A 97 12.11 -9.66 10.52
CA SER A 97 12.60 -9.14 11.81
C SER A 97 11.79 -7.95 12.33
N LYS A 98 11.43 -7.02 11.45
CA LYS A 98 10.70 -5.80 11.83
C LYS A 98 9.27 -6.09 12.27
N SER A 99 8.53 -6.92 11.54
CA SER A 99 7.17 -7.32 11.95
C SER A 99 7.21 -8.14 13.24
N ILE A 100 8.12 -9.11 13.36
CA ILE A 100 8.20 -9.96 14.56
C ILE A 100 8.53 -9.13 15.81
N THR A 101 9.28 -8.03 15.66
CA THR A 101 9.69 -7.17 16.78
C THR A 101 8.93 -5.86 16.88
N ALA A 102 7.87 -5.64 16.08
CA ALA A 102 7.13 -4.38 16.06
C ALA A 102 6.49 -4.07 17.43
N SER A 103 6.01 -5.11 18.13
CA SER A 103 5.49 -5.05 19.50
C SER A 103 6.57 -5.27 20.57
N ALA A 104 7.82 -4.87 20.31
CA ALA A 104 8.90 -4.89 21.29
C ALA A 104 9.64 -3.55 21.29
N SER A 105 10.12 -3.09 22.45
CA SER A 105 10.99 -1.92 22.56
C SER A 105 12.09 -2.14 23.59
N MET A 106 13.16 -1.36 23.47
CA MET A 106 14.23 -1.28 24.46
C MET A 106 14.38 0.18 24.85
N ASP A 107 14.30 0.47 26.15
CA ASP A 107 14.33 1.82 26.71
C ASP A 107 15.16 1.78 27.99
N ASP A 108 16.26 2.54 28.06
CA ASP A 108 17.20 2.61 29.19
C ASP A 108 17.44 1.25 29.89
N GLU A 109 17.97 0.28 29.13
CA GLU A 109 18.27 -1.11 29.54
C GLU A 109 17.06 -2.01 29.87
N LYS A 110 15.82 -1.52 29.75
CA LYS A 110 14.61 -2.31 29.96
C LYS A 110 14.01 -2.78 28.63
N PHE A 111 13.94 -4.09 28.47
CA PHE A 111 13.17 -4.72 27.40
C PHE A 111 11.68 -4.71 27.75
N ARG A 112 10.86 -4.25 26.81
CA ARG A 112 9.40 -4.34 26.89
C ARG A 112 8.87 -5.13 25.70
N TRP A 113 7.91 -5.99 25.99
CA TRP A 113 7.12 -6.71 25.00
C TRP A 113 5.65 -6.45 25.28
N TRP A 114 4.89 -6.09 24.25
CA TRP A 114 3.44 -5.92 24.37
C TRP A 114 2.72 -7.23 24.06
N GLY A 115 1.77 -7.62 24.92
CA GLY A 115 0.91 -8.79 24.68
C GLY A 115 -0.14 -8.58 23.58
N THR A 116 -0.26 -7.37 23.06
CA THR A 116 -1.13 -6.97 21.96
C THR A 116 -0.34 -6.21 20.89
N PRO A 117 -0.87 -6.11 19.65
CA PRO A 117 -0.32 -5.20 18.65
C PRO A 117 -0.20 -3.79 19.22
N ALA A 118 0.98 -3.19 19.03
CA ALA A 118 1.27 -1.82 19.45
C ALA A 118 2.38 -1.28 18.55
N PHE A 119 2.32 -0.01 18.16
CA PHE A 119 3.46 0.62 17.50
C PHE A 119 4.61 0.75 18.49
N ARG A 120 5.84 0.45 18.04
CA ARG A 120 7.04 0.76 18.81
C ARG A 120 7.12 2.28 19.04
N PRO A 121 7.51 2.74 20.24
CA PRO A 121 7.87 4.14 20.45
C PRO A 121 8.88 4.62 19.41
N GLY A 122 8.58 5.73 18.75
CA GLY A 122 9.39 6.28 17.66
C GLY A 122 8.54 6.77 16.50
N ASN A 123 9.11 6.71 15.30
CA ASN A 123 8.53 7.34 14.12
C ASN A 123 7.63 6.41 13.30
N ASP A 124 7.48 5.13 13.66
CA ASP A 124 6.78 4.15 12.82
C ASP A 124 5.30 4.52 12.60
N PHE A 125 4.62 5.01 13.64
CA PHE A 125 3.25 5.51 13.53
C PHE A 125 3.17 6.72 12.57
N LEU A 126 4.05 7.70 12.76
CA LEU A 126 4.11 8.89 11.91
C LEU A 126 4.44 8.53 10.46
N MET A 127 5.35 7.58 10.23
CA MET A 127 5.69 7.08 8.91
C MET A 127 4.51 6.37 8.24
N ALA A 128 3.73 5.59 8.99
CA ALA A 128 2.51 4.99 8.48
C ALA A 128 1.49 6.05 8.06
N CYS A 129 1.31 7.12 8.85
CA CYS A 129 0.46 8.26 8.48
C CYS A 129 0.95 8.96 7.20
N VAL A 130 2.26 9.23 7.09
CA VAL A 130 2.86 9.83 5.89
C VAL A 130 2.57 8.96 4.67
N TRP A 131 2.85 7.66 4.73
CA TRP A 131 2.59 6.77 3.60
C TRP A 131 1.12 6.64 3.24
N LEU A 132 0.23 6.67 4.22
CA LEU A 132 -1.21 6.67 3.97
C LEU A 132 -1.66 7.91 3.19
N ILE A 133 -1.15 9.10 3.55
CA ILE A 133 -1.48 10.37 2.88
C ILE A 133 -0.90 10.38 1.45
N GLU A 134 0.39 10.07 1.31
CA GLU A 134 1.07 10.07 0.01
C GLU A 134 0.41 9.09 -0.97
N LEU A 135 0.07 7.89 -0.51
CA LEU A 135 -0.58 6.88 -1.35
C LEU A 135 -2.04 7.24 -1.64
N ALA A 136 -2.76 7.92 -0.74
CA ALA A 136 -4.09 8.42 -1.03
C ALA A 136 -4.06 9.47 -2.15
N GLY A 137 -3.12 10.43 -2.08
CA GLY A 137 -2.87 11.40 -3.14
C GLY A 137 -2.53 10.74 -4.47
N ALA A 138 -1.57 9.82 -4.48
CA ALA A 138 -1.18 9.10 -5.68
C ALA A 138 -2.33 8.28 -6.30
N ASN A 139 -3.18 7.64 -5.48
CA ASN A 139 -4.36 6.95 -6.00
C ASN A 139 -5.34 7.94 -6.64
N ALA A 140 -5.62 9.07 -6.00
CA ALA A 140 -6.55 10.07 -6.51
C ALA A 140 -6.08 10.63 -7.87
N ASP A 141 -4.81 11.01 -7.99
CA ASP A 141 -4.23 11.53 -9.23
C ASP A 141 -4.32 10.50 -10.37
N LEU A 142 -3.96 9.25 -10.08
CA LEU A 142 -4.00 8.18 -11.09
C LEU A 142 -5.41 7.77 -11.50
N ILE A 143 -6.40 7.91 -10.61
CA ILE A 143 -7.82 7.71 -10.95
C ILE A 143 -8.26 8.77 -11.96
N VAL A 144 -7.89 10.03 -11.75
CA VAL A 144 -8.20 11.14 -12.67
C VAL A 144 -7.53 10.91 -14.02
N ASP A 145 -6.25 10.57 -14.04
CA ASP A 145 -5.55 10.26 -15.28
C ASP A 145 -6.18 9.10 -16.03
N PHE A 146 -6.55 8.04 -15.31
CA PHE A 146 -7.16 6.88 -15.94
C PHE A 146 -8.50 7.24 -16.56
N ALA A 147 -9.33 8.05 -15.87
CA ALA A 147 -10.59 8.55 -16.43
C ALA A 147 -10.34 9.34 -17.73
N ASN A 148 -9.36 10.25 -17.72
CA ASN A 148 -8.98 11.04 -18.90
C ASN A 148 -8.55 10.15 -20.08
N VAL A 149 -7.74 9.11 -19.83
CA VAL A 149 -7.28 8.16 -20.86
C VAL A 149 -8.45 7.35 -21.45
N GLN A 150 -9.50 7.09 -20.66
CA GLN A 150 -10.71 6.40 -21.12
C GLN A 150 -11.73 7.32 -21.81
N GLY A 151 -11.46 8.64 -21.87
CA GLY A 151 -12.37 9.63 -22.47
C GLY A 151 -13.64 9.86 -21.67
N TRP A 152 -13.57 9.76 -20.34
CA TRP A 152 -14.68 10.05 -19.43
C TRP A 152 -14.68 11.51 -18.97
#